data_AF-A0A2W4U2Q9-F1
#
_entry.id   AF-A0A2W4U2Q9-F1
#
_cell.length_a   1.000
_cell.length_b   1.000
_cell.length_c   1.000
_cell.angle_alpha   90.00
_cell.angle_beta   90.00
_cell.angle_gamma   90.00
#
_symmetry.space_group_name_H-M   'P 1'
#
loop_
_entity.id
_entity.type
_entity.pdbx_description
1 polymer ?
#
loop_
_entity_poly.entity_id
_entity_poly.type
_entity_poly.pdbx_seq_one_letter_code
_entity_poly.pdbx_strand_id
1 'polypeptide(L)'
;MSNTQSVKRQLQKLKKAHSFVAPLVILPIILTLVTGTIYQAFDLTGNGDSVEWLLSLHKGNFGPLRLEVVYPFLNALGLLFMAITGGTMWLELRRIRQSGRRDA
;
A
#
# COMPACT_ATOMS: atom_id res chain seq x y z
N MET A 1 0.98 -33.76 10.82
CA MET A 1 1.63 -32.60 10.16
C MET A 1 2.25 -31.74 11.26
N SER A 2 3.55 -31.42 11.21
CA SER A 2 4.17 -30.58 12.24
C SER A 2 3.70 -29.12 12.13
N ASN A 3 3.54 -28.44 13.27
CA ASN A 3 3.03 -27.06 13.35
C ASN A 3 3.84 -26.09 12.46
N THR A 4 5.17 -26.28 12.39
CA THR A 4 6.09 -25.48 11.58
C THR A 4 5.81 -25.56 10.07
N GLN A 5 5.41 -26.72 9.55
CA GLN A 5 5.07 -26.88 8.13
C GLN A 5 3.76 -26.17 7.76
N SER A 6 2.79 -26.15 8.70
CA SER A 6 1.53 -25.41 8.53
C SER A 6 1.78 -23.90 8.42
N VAL A 7 2.57 -23.35 9.34
CA VAL A 7 2.91 -21.91 9.37
C VAL A 7 3.63 -21.49 8.09
N LYS A 8 4.62 -22.25 7.62
CA LYS A 8 5.33 -21.95 6.36
C LYS A 8 4.39 -21.90 5.15
N ARG A 9 3.43 -22.83 5.05
CA ARG A 9 2.42 -22.85 3.98
C ARG A 9 1.46 -21.65 4.07
N GLN A 10 1.05 -21.26 5.28
CA GLN A 10 0.20 -20.08 5.48
C GLN A 10 0.94 -18.79 5.07
N LEU A 11 2.20 -18.64 5.49
CA LEU A 11 3.04 -17.50 5.10
C LEU A 11 3.23 -17.42 3.58
N GLN A 12 3.42 -18.55 2.89
CA GLN A 12 3.51 -18.57 1.43
C GLN A 12 2.20 -18.12 0.76
N LYS A 13 1.04 -18.54 1.27
CA LYS A 13 -0.26 -18.09 0.77
C LYS A 13 -0.45 -16.58 0.98
N LEU A 14 -0.13 -16.07 2.18
CA LEU A 14 -0.18 -14.64 2.48
C LEU A 14 0.75 -13.84 1.56
N LYS A 15 1.99 -14.30 1.38
CA LYS A 15 2.95 -13.66 0.46
C LYS A 15 2.43 -13.60 -0.98
N LYS A 16 1.82 -14.69 -1.46
CA LYS A 16 1.25 -14.74 -2.80
C LYS A 16 0.07 -13.76 -2.94
N ALA A 17 -0.83 -13.72 -1.97
CA ALA A 17 -1.96 -12.78 -1.97
C ALA A 17 -1.47 -11.32 -1.89
N HIS A 18 -0.58 -11.00 -0.95
CA HIS A 18 0.03 -9.69 -0.80
C HIS A 18 0.73 -9.23 -2.09
N SER A 19 1.59 -10.07 -2.67
CA SER A 19 2.33 -9.71 -3.89
C SER A 19 1.43 -9.51 -5.10
N PHE A 20 0.28 -10.19 -5.16
CA PHE A 20 -0.68 -10.04 -6.26
C PHE A 20 -1.43 -8.71 -6.17
N VAL A 21 -1.85 -8.32 -4.96
CA VAL A 21 -2.61 -7.09 -4.71
C VAL A 21 -1.70 -5.86 -4.68
N ALA A 22 -0.43 -6.02 -4.28
CA ALA A 22 0.54 -4.95 -4.13
C ALA A 22 0.61 -3.95 -5.30
N PRO A 23 0.82 -4.35 -6.57
CA PRO A 23 0.94 -3.39 -7.66
C PRO A 23 -0.34 -2.55 -7.86
N LEU A 24 -1.52 -3.16 -7.66
CA LEU A 24 -2.80 -2.48 -7.78
C LEU A 24 -3.01 -1.41 -6.70
N VAL A 25 -2.47 -1.63 -5.49
CA VAL A 25 -2.59 -0.69 -4.37
C VAL A 25 -1.46 0.34 -4.37
N ILE A 26 -0.23 -0.07 -4.63
CA ILE A 26 0.94 0.79 -4.53
C ILE A 26 0.95 1.85 -5.63
N LEU A 27 0.52 1.50 -6.85
CA LEU A 27 0.47 2.45 -7.97
C LEU A 27 -0.40 3.68 -7.64
N PRO A 28 -1.68 3.55 -7.23
CA PRO A 28 -2.49 4.71 -6.89
C PRO A 28 -2.02 5.42 -5.62
N ILE A 29 -1.45 4.71 -4.64
CA ILE A 29 -0.85 5.34 -3.45
C ILE A 29 0.31 6.25 -3.83
N ILE A 30 1.25 5.78 -4.67
CA ILE A 30 2.36 6.59 -5.16
C ILE A 30 1.84 7.80 -5.93
N LEU A 31 0.82 7.61 -6.78
CA LEU A 31 0.20 8.72 -7.47
C LEU A 31 -0.34 9.76 -6.49
N THR A 32 -1.10 9.35 -5.46
CA THR A 32 -1.63 10.28 -4.46
C THR A 32 -0.55 10.98 -3.65
N LEU A 33 0.54 10.28 -3.32
CA LEU A 33 1.68 10.85 -2.62
C LEU A 33 2.34 11.93 -3.47
N VAL A 34 2.70 11.60 -4.71
CA VAL A 34 3.38 12.52 -5.62
C VAL A 34 2.51 13.73 -5.94
N THR A 35 1.24 13.50 -6.33
CA THR A 35 0.32 14.59 -6.67
C THR A 35 0.03 15.51 -5.49
N GLY A 36 -0.19 14.95 -4.30
CA GLY A 36 -0.44 15.72 -3.08
C GLY A 36 0.78 16.53 -2.64
N THR A 37 1.98 15.94 -2.68
CA THR A 37 3.23 16.64 -2.33
C THR A 37 3.54 17.78 -3.31
N ILE A 38 3.38 17.55 -4.61
CA ILE A 38 3.59 18.60 -5.62
C ILE A 38 2.56 19.71 -5.45
N TYR A 39 1.27 19.37 -5.34
CA TYR A 39 0.22 20.37 -5.12
C TYR A 39 0.54 21.24 -3.90
N GLN A 40 0.86 20.62 -2.75
CA GLN A 40 1.18 21.35 -1.53
C GLN A 40 2.40 22.28 -1.70
N ALA A 41 3.41 21.88 -2.47
CA ALA A 41 4.57 22.72 -2.74
C ALA A 41 4.20 23.99 -3.52
N PHE A 42 3.32 23.89 -4.52
CA PHE A 42 2.83 25.05 -5.27
C PHE A 42 1.90 25.93 -4.42
N ASP A 43 1.02 25.29 -3.65
CA ASP A 43 0.08 25.96 -2.74
C ASP A 43 0.81 26.86 -1.74
N LEU A 44 1.93 26.38 -1.16
CA LEU A 44 2.78 27.18 -0.26
C LEU A 44 3.39 28.42 -0.90
N THR A 45 3.52 28.46 -2.23
CA THR A 45 4.02 29.62 -2.97
C THR A 45 2.89 30.54 -3.48
N GLY A 46 1.64 30.25 -3.13
CA GLY A 46 0.46 30.97 -3.61
C GLY A 46 0.04 30.58 -5.03
N ASN A 47 0.59 29.50 -5.59
CA ASN A 47 0.34 29.04 -6.96
C ASN A 47 -0.54 27.77 -7.02
N GLY A 48 -1.24 27.41 -5.95
CA GLY A 48 -2.07 26.20 -5.88
C GLY A 48 -3.12 26.10 -6.99
N ASP A 49 -3.80 27.21 -7.30
CA ASP A 49 -4.82 27.29 -8.35
C ASP A 49 -4.27 26.95 -9.73
N SER A 50 -2.99 27.24 -10.00
CA SER A 50 -2.35 26.92 -11.28
C SER A 50 -2.19 25.42 -11.52
N VAL A 51 -2.31 24.62 -10.46
CA VAL A 51 -2.08 23.18 -10.46
C VAL A 51 -3.27 22.39 -9.89
N GLU A 52 -4.48 22.94 -9.92
CA GLU A 52 -5.68 22.25 -9.40
C GLU A 52 -5.94 20.87 -10.05
N TRP A 53 -5.46 20.67 -11.29
CA TRP A 53 -5.51 19.37 -11.97
C TRP A 53 -4.74 18.27 -11.21
N LEU A 54 -3.70 18.60 -10.45
CA LEU A 54 -2.99 17.65 -9.57
C LEU A 54 -3.92 17.16 -8.46
N LEU A 55 -4.76 18.05 -7.89
CA LEU A 55 -5.74 17.68 -6.88
C LEU A 55 -6.88 16.84 -7.46
N SER A 56 -7.26 17.10 -8.72
CA SER A 56 -8.21 16.26 -9.46
C SER A 56 -7.68 14.83 -9.62
N LEU A 57 -6.44 14.67 -10.09
CA LEU A 57 -5.78 13.36 -10.20
C LEU A 57 -5.63 12.69 -8.82
N HIS A 58 -5.26 13.45 -7.79
CA HIS A 58 -5.12 12.94 -6.42
C HIS A 58 -6.43 12.32 -5.91
N LYS A 59 -7.57 12.94 -6.22
CA LYS A 59 -8.89 12.43 -5.83
C LYS A 59 -9.35 11.23 -6.68
N GLY A 60 -8.68 10.93 -7.79
CA GLY A 60 -9.10 9.89 -8.74
C GLY A 60 -10.05 10.41 -9.83
N ASN A 61 -10.04 11.72 -10.08
CA ASN A 61 -10.67 12.29 -11.27
C ASN A 61 -9.65 12.28 -12.41
N PHE A 62 -9.82 11.36 -13.35
CA PHE A 62 -8.97 11.22 -14.55
C PHE A 62 -9.66 11.78 -15.80
N GLY A 63 -10.48 12.82 -15.64
CA GLY A 63 -11.28 13.42 -16.71
C GLY A 63 -12.58 12.63 -16.93
N PRO A 64 -12.72 11.84 -18.03
CA PRO A 64 -13.94 11.04 -18.26
C PRO A 64 -14.17 9.96 -17.20
N LEU A 65 -13.10 9.48 -16.57
CA LEU A 65 -13.15 8.45 -15.55
C LEU A 65 -13.22 9.09 -14.16
N ARG A 66 -14.43 9.11 -13.60
CA ARG A 66 -14.77 9.75 -12.32
C ARG A 66 -14.80 8.74 -11.18
N LEU A 67 -13.62 8.46 -10.62
CA LEU A 67 -13.49 7.52 -9.49
C LEU A 67 -13.46 8.24 -8.14
N GLU A 68 -13.79 9.54 -8.05
CA GLU A 68 -13.55 10.33 -6.84
C GLU A 68 -14.27 9.80 -5.60
N VAL A 69 -15.40 9.13 -5.80
CA VAL A 69 -16.21 8.55 -4.72
C VAL A 69 -15.61 7.24 -4.21
N VAL A 70 -14.92 6.47 -5.03
CA VAL A 70 -14.45 5.11 -4.67
C VAL A 70 -12.94 5.05 -4.46
N TYR A 71 -12.18 5.85 -5.21
CA TYR A 71 -10.74 5.83 -5.27
C TYR A 71 -10.06 6.07 -3.91
N PRO A 72 -10.46 7.08 -3.10
CA PRO A 72 -9.87 7.28 -1.78
C PRO A 72 -10.09 6.09 -0.84
N PHE A 73 -11.26 5.44 -0.91
CA PHE A 73 -11.56 4.26 -0.10
C PHE A 73 -10.73 3.05 -0.53
N LEU A 74 -10.57 2.84 -1.85
CA LEU A 74 -9.71 1.78 -2.37
C LEU A 74 -8.25 1.97 -1.93
N ASN A 75 -7.75 3.21 -1.93
CA ASN A 75 -6.42 3.52 -1.39
C ASN A 75 -6.32 3.22 0.11
N ALA A 76 -7.30 3.65 0.91
CA ALA A 76 -7.30 3.41 2.34
C ALA A 76 -7.37 1.90 2.68
N LEU A 77 -8.31 1.17 2.09
CA LEU A 77 -8.49 -0.27 2.28
C LEU A 77 -7.29 -1.06 1.77
N GLY A 78 -6.79 -0.72 0.58
CA GLY A 78 -5.61 -1.32 -0.01
C GLY A 78 -4.37 -1.13 0.86
N LEU A 79 -4.12 0.11 1.30
CA LEU A 79 -2.99 0.41 2.18
C LEU A 79 -3.10 -0.33 3.51
N LEU A 80 -4.30 -0.38 4.11
CA LEU A 80 -4.55 -1.12 5.34
C LEU A 80 -4.26 -2.62 5.15
N PHE A 81 -4.75 -3.21 4.06
CA PHE A 81 -4.46 -4.60 3.70
C PHE A 81 -2.95 -4.83 3.57
N MET A 82 -2.24 -3.94 2.88
CA MET A 82 -0.79 -4.03 2.69
C MET A 82 -0.02 -3.89 4.01
N ALA A 83 -0.44 -2.99 4.89
CA ALA A 83 0.16 -2.79 6.20
C ALA A 83 -0.02 -4.01 7.11
N ILE A 84 -1.25 -4.56 7.17
CA ILE A 84 -1.56 -5.74 7.97
C ILE A 84 -0.77 -6.94 7.44
N THR A 85 -0.90 -7.26 6.16
CA THR A 85 -0.25 -8.46 5.58
C THR A 85 1.29 -8.34 5.54
N GLY A 86 1.83 -7.16 5.24
CA GLY A 86 3.26 -6.90 5.33
C GLY A 86 3.78 -7.03 6.77
N GLY A 87 3.06 -6.45 7.73
CA GLY A 87 3.40 -6.50 9.15
C GLY A 87 3.37 -7.92 9.72
N THR A 88 2.33 -8.71 9.41
CA THR A 88 2.24 -10.11 9.86
C THR A 88 3.39 -10.95 9.29
N MET A 89 3.66 -10.84 7.98
CA MET A 89 4.78 -11.54 7.34
C MET A 89 6.13 -11.15 7.96
N TRP A 90 6.33 -9.87 8.26
CA TRP A 90 7.56 -9.38 8.89
C TRP A 90 7.75 -9.94 10.29
N LEU A 91 6.70 -9.96 11.11
CA LEU A 91 6.74 -10.52 12.47
C LEU A 91 7.00 -12.03 12.44
N GLU A 92 6.35 -12.78 11.55
CA GLU A 92 6.57 -14.22 11.38
C GLU A 92 8.00 -14.54 10.92
N LEU A 93 8.52 -13.79 9.95
CA LEU A 93 9.90 -13.96 9.48
C LEU A 93 10.91 -13.71 10.61
N ARG A 94 10.67 -12.70 11.46
CA ARG A 94 11.51 -12.44 12.63
C ARG A 94 11.47 -13.60 13.64
N ARG A 95 10.30 -14.16 13.91
CA ARG A 95 10.14 -15.31 14.83
C ARG A 95 10.90 -16.55 14.32
N ILE A 96 10.78 -16.85 13.02
CA ILE A 96 11.48 -17.99 12.39
C ILE A 96 13.00 -17.79 12.49
N ARG A 97 13.50 -16.58 12.20
CA ARG A 97 14.94 -16.25 12.27
C ARG A 97 15.49 -16.35 13.70
N GLN A 98 14.69 -16.00 14.71
CA GLN A 98 15.09 -16.11 16.11
C GLN A 98 15.13 -17.56 16.61
N SER A 99 14.22 -18.43 16.14
CA SER A 99 14.22 -19.85 16.52
C SER A 99 15.49 -20.54 16.01
N GLY A 100 15.84 -20.37 14.73
CA GLY A 100 17.05 -20.99 14.16
C GLY A 100 18.38 -20.46 14.71
N ARG A 101 18.34 -19.39 15.53
CA ARG A 101 19.51 -18.81 16.21
C ARG A 101 19.65 -19.27 17.68
N ARG A 102 18.64 -19.97 18.23
CA ARG A 102 18.73 -20.60 19.55
C ARG A 102 19.26 -22.04 19.49
N ASP A 103 19.20 -22.65 18.30
CA ASP A 103 19.57 -24.04 18.05
C ASP A 103 20.99 -24.18 17.43
N ALA A 104 21.76 -23.09 17.38
CA ALA A 104 23.12 -23.00 16.85
C ALA A 104 24.05 -22.37 17.89
#